data_AF-W4CTE9-F1
#
_entry.id   AF-W4CTE9-F1
#
_cell.length_a   1.000
_cell.length_b   1.000
_cell.length_c   1.000
_cell.angle_alpha   90.00
_cell.angle_beta   90.00
_cell.angle_gamma   90.00
#
_symmetry.space_group_name_H-M   'P 1'
#
loop_
_entity.id
_entity.type
_entity.pdbx_description
1 polymer ?
#
loop_
_entity_poly.entity_id
_entity_poly.type
_entity_poly.pdbx_seq_one_letter_code
_entity_poly.pdbx_strand_id
1 'polypeptide(L)'
;MSYVNGKDVLPPGLLEELQGYIQGELLYIPKKAEERVRWGENSGSRQEIAARNEEIFCSHSSGCSVNELQKRYHLSEESIRKIISKMRQTRLAMNR
;
A
#
# COMPACT_ATOMS: atom_id res chain seq x y z
N MET A 1 3.13 16.30 -1.36
CA MET A 1 4.57 16.14 -1.12
C MET A 1 5.13 17.55 -0.96
N SER A 2 5.75 17.88 0.18
CA SER A 2 6.48 19.13 0.31
C SER A 2 7.76 19.02 -0.51
N TYR A 3 7.91 19.89 -1.51
CA TYR A 3 9.18 20.03 -2.22
C TYR A 3 10.23 20.57 -1.25
N VAL A 4 11.40 19.95 -1.22
CA VAL A 4 12.54 20.38 -0.42
C VAL A 4 13.71 20.55 -1.35
N ASN A 5 14.32 21.73 -1.36
CA ASN A 5 15.49 21.98 -2.19
C ASN A 5 16.71 21.30 -1.56
N GLY A 6 17.44 20.49 -2.33
CA GLY A 6 18.65 19.81 -1.87
C GLY A 6 19.71 20.79 -1.33
N LYS A 7 19.78 22.02 -1.86
CA LYS A 7 20.68 23.07 -1.36
C LYS A 7 20.39 23.49 0.08
N ASP A 8 19.15 23.35 0.52
CA ASP A 8 18.72 23.79 1.85
C ASP A 8 18.94 22.71 2.92
N VAL A 9 19.16 21.46 2.52
CA VAL A 9 19.19 20.30 3.45
C VAL A 9 20.43 19.43 3.35
N LEU A 10 21.17 19.47 2.24
CA LEU A 10 22.36 18.64 2.05
C LEU A 10 23.64 19.41 2.42
N PRO A 11 24.64 18.75 3.05
CA PRO A 11 25.96 19.30 3.21
C PRO A 11 26.59 19.68 1.85
N PRO A 12 27.36 20.78 1.74
CA PRO A 12 27.92 21.24 0.47
C PRO A 12 28.72 20.17 -0.29
N GLY A 13 29.58 19.43 0.39
CA GLY A 13 30.39 18.39 -0.25
C GLY A 13 29.56 17.21 -0.79
N LEU A 14 28.48 16.83 -0.10
CA LEU A 14 27.57 15.78 -0.59
C LEU A 14 26.76 16.27 -1.79
N LEU A 15 26.33 17.53 -1.78
CA LEU A 15 25.62 18.12 -2.91
C LEU A 15 26.53 18.16 -4.15
N GLU A 16 27.79 18.57 -4.00
CA GLU A 16 28.78 18.58 -5.07
C GLU A 16 29.02 17.19 -5.65
N GLU A 17 29.16 16.18 -4.78
CA GLU A 17 29.30 14.79 -5.21
C GLU A 17 28.07 14.30 -6.00
N LEU A 18 26.85 14.55 -5.51
CA LEU A 18 25.61 14.17 -6.19
C LEU A 18 25.48 14.84 -7.56
N GLN A 19 25.89 16.11 -7.70
CA GLN A 19 25.91 16.81 -8.98
C GLN A 19 26.88 16.16 -9.99
N GLY A 20 27.88 15.39 -9.54
CA GLY A 20 28.70 14.55 -10.41
C GLY A 20 27.92 13.41 -11.07
N TYR A 21 26.83 12.95 -10.45
CA TYR A 21 26.01 11.84 -10.96
C TYR A 21 24.72 12.30 -11.64
N ILE A 22 24.06 13.34 -11.12
CA ILE A 22 22.75 13.80 -11.60
C ILE A 22 22.55 15.30 -11.32
N GLN A 23 22.03 16.05 -12.30
CA GLN A 23 21.82 17.50 -12.18
C GLN A 23 20.48 17.92 -12.78
N GLY A 24 19.72 18.75 -12.05
CA GLY A 24 18.46 19.31 -12.57
C GLY A 24 17.29 18.32 -12.63
N GLU A 25 17.45 17.11 -12.11
CA GLU A 25 16.45 16.04 -12.13
C GLU A 25 15.90 15.71 -10.73
N LEU A 26 14.75 15.01 -10.71
CA LEU A 26 14.10 14.57 -9.47
C LEU A 26 14.73 13.26 -8.97
N LEU A 27 15.43 13.33 -7.85
CA LEU A 27 16.02 12.16 -7.18
C LEU A 27 15.13 11.69 -6.02
N TYR A 28 14.71 10.42 -6.04
CA TYR A 28 14.00 9.80 -4.93
C TYR A 28 14.99 9.24 -3.90
N ILE A 29 14.91 9.72 -2.66
CA ILE A 29 15.66 9.16 -1.53
C ILE A 29 14.73 8.22 -0.75
N PRO A 30 14.94 6.90 -0.81
CA PRO A 30 14.14 5.97 -0.02
C PRO A 30 14.36 6.18 1.49
N LYS A 31 13.32 5.95 2.29
CA LYS A 31 13.46 5.92 3.75
C LYS A 31 14.44 4.82 4.17
N LYS A 32 15.23 5.08 5.22
CA LYS A 32 16.08 4.07 5.85
C LYS A 32 15.23 2.87 6.28
N ALA A 33 15.76 1.66 6.07
CA ALA A 33 15.01 0.41 6.16
C ALA A 33 14.41 0.15 7.56
N GLU A 34 14.99 0.74 8.61
CA GLU A 34 14.54 0.62 10.00
C GLU A 34 13.17 1.26 10.25
N GLU A 35 12.72 2.20 9.39
CA GLU A 35 11.43 2.88 9.48
C GLU A 35 10.54 2.62 8.25
N ARG A 36 10.63 1.43 7.64
CA ARG A 36 9.59 1.00 6.70
C ARG A 36 8.31 0.68 7.46
N VAL A 37 7.60 1.73 7.86
CA VAL A 37 6.16 1.69 8.04
C VAL A 37 5.61 1.20 6.70
N ARG A 38 5.04 -0.01 6.71
CA ARG A 38 4.59 -0.65 5.47
C ARG A 38 3.54 0.25 4.83
N TRP A 39 3.50 0.31 3.50
CA TRP A 39 2.58 1.18 2.76
C TRP A 39 1.14 1.14 3.34
N GLY A 40 0.63 2.30 3.73
CA GLY A 40 -0.72 2.47 4.31
C GLY A 40 -0.85 2.31 5.83
N GLU A 41 0.22 2.02 6.58
CA GLU A 41 0.17 2.00 8.06
C GLU A 41 0.10 3.41 8.67
N ASN A 42 0.75 4.42 8.10
CA ASN A 42 0.71 5.79 8.66
C ASN A 42 -0.55 6.59 8.27
N SER A 43 -1.30 6.12 7.27
CA SER A 43 -2.50 6.79 6.75
C SER A 43 -3.80 6.09 7.15
N GLY A 44 -3.76 5.02 7.95
CA GLY A 44 -4.93 4.21 8.33
C GLY A 44 -5.52 3.34 7.21
N SER A 45 -5.23 3.68 5.94
CA SER A 45 -5.80 3.05 4.75
C SER A 45 -5.56 1.54 4.70
N ARG A 46 -4.46 1.05 5.26
CA ARG A 46 -4.21 -0.40 5.30
C ARG A 46 -5.17 -1.13 6.24
N GLN A 47 -5.52 -0.53 7.38
CA GLN A 47 -6.49 -1.11 8.31
C GLN A 47 -7.89 -1.10 7.71
N GLU A 48 -8.29 0.02 7.07
CA GLU A 48 -9.57 0.13 6.37
C GLU A 48 -9.71 -0.90 5.25
N ILE A 49 -8.67 -1.06 4.42
CA ILE A 49 -8.66 -2.06 3.36
C ILE A 49 -8.73 -3.48 3.94
N ALA A 50 -8.03 -3.75 5.05
CA ALA A 50 -8.08 -5.05 5.71
C ALA A 50 -9.49 -5.34 6.27
N ALA A 51 -10.10 -4.39 6.97
CA ALA A 51 -11.44 -4.50 7.51
C ALA A 51 -12.48 -4.74 6.41
N ARG A 52 -12.43 -3.94 5.32
CA ARG A 52 -13.29 -4.12 4.15
C ARG A 52 -13.12 -5.50 3.53
N ASN A 53 -11.88 -5.98 3.38
CA ASN A 53 -11.61 -7.29 2.78
C ASN A 53 -12.14 -8.45 3.66
N GLU A 54 -12.08 -8.31 4.98
CA GLU A 54 -12.69 -9.24 5.92
C GLU A 54 -14.22 -9.25 5.78
N GLU A 55 -14.84 -8.07 5.72
CA GLU A 55 -16.29 -7.93 5.53
C GLU A 55 -16.77 -8.55 4.21
N ILE A 56 -16.02 -8.33 3.11
CA ILE A 56 -16.28 -8.96 1.80
C ILE A 56 -16.23 -10.48 1.93
N PHE A 57 -15.22 -11.02 2.61
CA PHE A 57 -15.06 -12.47 2.76
C PHE A 57 -16.17 -13.09 3.63
N CYS A 58 -16.52 -12.44 4.74
CA CYS A 58 -17.62 -12.87 5.61
C CYS A 58 -18.96 -12.84 4.87
N SER A 59 -19.25 -11.75 4.15
CA SER A 59 -20.48 -11.61 3.35
C SER A 59 -20.58 -12.68 2.26
N HIS A 60 -19.47 -12.97 1.58
CA HIS A 60 -19.42 -14.06 0.60
C HIS A 60 -19.64 -15.43 1.27
N SER A 61 -19.05 -15.65 2.44
CA SER A 61 -19.19 -16.91 3.19
C SER A 61 -20.62 -17.11 3.74
N SER A 62 -21.35 -16.02 3.98
CA SER A 62 -22.78 -16.05 4.33
C SER A 62 -23.72 -16.16 3.12
N GLY A 63 -23.19 -16.33 1.90
CA GLY A 63 -23.97 -16.60 0.70
C GLY A 63 -24.18 -15.41 -0.26
N CYS A 64 -23.60 -14.23 -0.01
CA CYS A 64 -23.65 -13.14 -0.98
C CYS A 64 -22.88 -13.51 -2.26
N SER A 65 -23.50 -13.28 -3.41
CA SER A 65 -22.88 -13.50 -4.70
C SER A 65 -21.80 -12.46 -5.00
N VAL A 66 -20.87 -12.82 -5.89
CA VAL A 66 -19.82 -11.90 -6.36
C VAL A 66 -20.43 -10.64 -6.98
N ASN A 67 -21.54 -10.75 -7.71
CA ASN A 67 -22.21 -9.60 -8.35
C ASN A 67 -22.75 -8.59 -7.32
N GLU A 68 -23.34 -9.08 -6.22
CA GLU A 68 -23.82 -8.22 -5.13
C GLU A 68 -22.66 -7.50 -4.43
N LEU A 69 -21.54 -8.19 -4.22
CA LEU A 69 -20.34 -7.62 -3.60
C LEU A 69 -19.70 -6.56 -4.51
N GLN A 70 -19.66 -6.78 -5.84
CA GLN A 70 -19.19 -5.77 -6.79
C GLN A 70 -19.99 -4.48 -6.67
N LYS A 71 -21.32 -4.59 -6.61
CA LYS A 71 -22.22 -3.43 -6.47
C LYS A 71 -22.05 -2.73 -5.13
N ARG A 72 -21.95 -3.49 -4.03
CA ARG A 72 -21.85 -2.95 -2.67
C ARG A 72 -20.54 -2.22 -2.41
N TYR A 73 -19.42 -2.74 -2.92
CA TYR A 73 -18.08 -2.19 -2.65
C TYR A 73 -17.48 -1.41 -3.83
N HIS A 74 -18.22 -1.28 -4.93
CA HIS A 74 -17.78 -0.62 -6.17
C HIS A 74 -16.44 -1.17 -6.70
N LEU A 75 -16.29 -2.49 -6.68
CA LEU A 75 -15.08 -3.19 -7.13
C LEU A 75 -15.35 -4.05 -8.36
N SER A 76 -14.30 -4.28 -9.15
CA SER A 76 -14.36 -5.23 -10.26
C SER A 76 -14.52 -6.67 -9.76
N GLU A 77 -15.06 -7.54 -10.61
CA GLU A 77 -15.24 -8.97 -10.29
C GLU A 77 -13.91 -9.62 -9.92
N GLU A 78 -12.86 -9.32 -10.69
CA GLU A 78 -11.51 -9.79 -10.47
C GLU A 78 -10.99 -9.39 -9.08
N SER A 79 -11.22 -8.13 -8.68
CA SER A 79 -10.81 -7.64 -7.37
C SER A 79 -11.51 -8.40 -6.24
N ILE A 80 -12.82 -8.61 -6.36
CA ILE A 80 -13.60 -9.37 -5.37
C ILE A 80 -13.09 -10.82 -5.28
N ARG A 81 -12.90 -11.50 -6.42
CA ARG A 81 -12.38 -12.88 -6.44
C ARG A 81 -10.99 -12.97 -5.83
N LYS A 82 -10.11 -12.02 -6.13
CA LYS A 82 -8.76 -11.94 -5.57
C LYS A 82 -8.78 -11.74 -4.06
N ILE A 83 -9.65 -10.86 -3.56
CA ILE A 83 -9.85 -10.64 -2.11
C ILE A 83 -10.30 -11.94 -1.46
N ILE A 84 -11.34 -12.60 -1.98
CA ILE A 84 -11.87 -13.84 -1.40
C ILE A 84 -10.81 -14.95 -1.37
N SER A 85 -10.08 -15.15 -2.46
CA SER A 85 -9.01 -16.16 -2.55
C SER A 85 -7.89 -15.89 -1.54
N LYS A 86 -7.44 -14.63 -1.45
CA LYS A 86 -6.39 -14.23 -0.51
C LYS A 86 -6.83 -14.40 0.95
N MET A 87 -8.06 -14.00 1.29
CA MET A 87 -8.59 -14.15 2.65
C MET A 87 -8.73 -15.62 3.05
N ARG A 88 -9.14 -16.49 2.11
CA ARG A 88 -9.19 -17.94 2.33
C ARG A 88 -7.81 -18.51 2.67
N GLN A 89 -6.78 -18.14 1.90
CA GLN A 89 -5.40 -18.59 2.14
C GLN A 89 -4.87 -18.10 3.50
N THR A 90 -5.10 -16.83 3.84
CA THR A 90 -4.71 -16.26 5.13
C THR A 90 -5.36 -17.00 6.30
N ARG A 91 -6.68 -17.24 6.25
CA ARG A 91 -7.39 -17.98 7.32
C ARG A 91 -6.93 -19.43 7.44
N LEU A 92 -6.65 -20.11 6.33
CA LEU A 92 -6.08 -21.46 6.35
C LEU A 92 -4.69 -21.51 7.00
N ALA A 93 -3.86 -20.48 6.78
CA ALA A 93 -2.55 -20.38 7.39
C ALA A 93 -2.60 -20.08 8.90
N MET A 94 -3.65 -19.40 9.38
CA MET A 94 -3.84 -19.09 10.81
C MET A 94 -4.43 -20.25 11.62
N ASN A 95 -5.04 -21.23 10.94
CA ASN A 95 -5.60 -22.44 11.56
C ASN A 95 -4.61 -23.64 11.56
N ARG A 96 -3.34 -23.40 11.19
CA ARG A 96 -2.24 -24.37 11.30
C ARG A 96 -1.31 -23.95 12.43
#